data_AF-A0A379SAU3-F1
#
_entry.id   AF-A0A379SAU3-F1
#
_cell.length_a   1.000
_cell.length_b   1.000
_cell.length_c   1.000
_cell.angle_alpha   90.00
_cell.angle_beta   90.00
_cell.angle_gamma   90.00
#
_symmetry.space_group_name_H-M   'P 1'
#
loop_
_entity.id
_entity.type
_entity.pdbx_description
1 polymer ?
#
loop_
_entity_poly.entity_id
_entity_poly.type
_entity_poly.pdbx_seq_one_letter_code
_entity_poly.pdbx_strand_id
1 'polypeptide(L)'
;MEPFHAVVLTVSLFVLTFFNPGANLFVVVQTSLASGRRAGVITGLGVATGDAFYSGLGLFGLATLITQCEAVFSLIKIVGGAYLLWFAWSSIHHQATPQMSTLQAPIAAPWTIFFRRD
;
A
#
# COMPACT_ATOMS: atom_id res chain seq x y z
N MET A 1 21.33 -24.49 -15.76
CA MET A 1 20.10 -24.35 -14.94
C MET A 1 18.94 -24.68 -15.86
N GLU A 2 18.35 -25.87 -15.72
CA GLU A 2 17.23 -26.29 -16.57
C GLU A 2 16.09 -25.25 -16.51
N PRO A 3 15.53 -24.81 -17.65
CA PRO A 3 14.53 -23.73 -17.71
C PRO A 3 13.28 -24.04 -16.86
N PHE A 4 13.03 -25.32 -16.59
CA PHE A 4 11.96 -25.79 -15.71
C PHE A 4 12.06 -25.25 -14.28
N HIS A 5 13.25 -25.22 -13.68
CA HIS A 5 13.43 -24.70 -12.31
C HIS A 5 13.18 -23.20 -12.22
N ALA A 6 13.58 -22.44 -13.25
CA ALA A 6 13.32 -21.01 -13.32
C ALA A 6 11.81 -20.73 -13.36
N VAL A 7 11.07 -21.46 -14.20
CA VAL A 7 9.61 -21.32 -14.30
C VAL A 7 8.93 -21.65 -12.96
N VAL A 8 9.31 -22.75 -12.31
CA VAL A 8 8.72 -23.14 -11.01
C VAL A 8 8.99 -22.08 -9.94
N LEU A 9 10.23 -21.60 -9.82
CA LEU A 9 10.58 -20.58 -8.82
C LEU A 9 9.84 -19.26 -9.06
N THR A 10 9.75 -18.80 -10.31
CA THR A 10 9.01 -17.57 -10.64
C THR A 10 7.53 -17.71 -10.33
N VAL A 11 6.89 -18.83 -10.69
CA VAL A 11 5.47 -19.08 -10.39
C VAL A 11 5.24 -19.14 -8.88
N SER A 12 6.09 -19.84 -8.13
CA SER A 12 5.96 -19.93 -6.66
C SER A 12 6.09 -18.57 -5.98
N LEU A 13 7.08 -17.75 -6.37
CA LEU A 13 7.25 -16.39 -5.83
C LEU A 13 6.06 -15.48 -6.16
N PHE A 14 5.51 -15.62 -7.37
CA PHE A 14 4.34 -14.84 -7.79
C PHE A 14 3.11 -15.20 -6.94
N VAL A 15 2.87 -16.50 -6.72
CA VAL A 15 1.77 -16.99 -5.87
C VAL A 15 1.93 -16.50 -4.43
N LEU A 16 3.14 -16.60 -3.86
CA LEU A 16 3.43 -16.12 -2.49
C LEU A 16 3.16 -14.62 -2.33
N THR A 17 3.47 -13.82 -3.36
CA THR A 17 3.25 -12.37 -3.34
C THR A 17 1.77 -12.02 -3.43
N PHE A 18 1.00 -12.74 -4.24
CA PHE A 18 -0.46 -12.58 -4.34
C PHE A 18 -1.19 -12.99 -3.05
N PHE A 19 -0.66 -13.97 -2.33
CA PHE A 19 -1.20 -14.41 -1.04
C PHE A 19 -0.94 -13.45 0.11
N ASN A 20 -0.10 -12.44 -0.08
CA ASN A 20 0.01 -11.31 0.83
C ASN A 20 -0.91 -10.21 0.28
N PRO A 21 -2.23 -10.22 0.59
CA PRO A 21 -3.05 -9.05 0.34
C PRO A 21 -2.45 -7.93 1.19
N GLY A 22 -1.67 -7.07 0.54
CA GLY A 22 -0.89 -6.07 1.26
C GLY A 22 -1.78 -5.19 2.14
N ALA A 23 -1.15 -4.40 3.02
CA ALA A 23 -1.85 -3.54 3.98
C ALA A 23 -3.03 -2.76 3.36
N ASN A 24 -2.89 -2.34 2.09
CA ASN A 24 -3.94 -1.67 1.34
C ASN A 24 -5.23 -2.51 1.16
N LEU A 25 -5.11 -3.74 0.65
CA LEU A 25 -6.27 -4.64 0.49
C LEU A 25 -6.89 -4.99 1.84
N PHE A 26 -6.07 -5.12 2.89
CA PHE A 26 -6.54 -5.36 4.25
C PHE A 26 -7.43 -4.23 4.78
N VAL A 27 -7.04 -2.97 4.57
CA VAL A 27 -7.82 -1.78 4.94
C VAL A 27 -9.14 -1.70 4.16
N VAL A 28 -9.13 -1.98 2.85
CA VAL A 28 -10.34 -1.97 2.02
C VAL A 28 -11.31 -3.08 2.44
N VAL A 29 -10.81 -4.29 2.70
CA VAL A 29 -11.62 -5.43 3.17
C VAL A 29 -12.16 -5.15 4.57
N GLN A 30 -11.34 -4.67 5.50
CA GLN A 30 -11.78 -4.32 6.84
C GLN A 30 -12.88 -3.24 6.79
N THR A 31 -12.70 -2.21 5.95
CA THR A 31 -13.71 -1.15 5.79
C THR A 31 -14.99 -1.67 5.12
N SER A 32 -14.86 -2.58 4.15
CA SER A 32 -16.00 -3.23 3.49
C SER A 32 -16.81 -4.10 4.46
N LEU A 33 -16.12 -4.82 5.34
CA LEU A 33 -16.73 -5.68 6.35
C LEU A 33 -17.34 -4.87 7.50
N ALA A 34 -16.67 -3.80 7.95
CA ALA A 34 -17.11 -3.00 9.08
C ALA A 34 -18.21 -1.97 8.75
N SER A 35 -18.16 -1.35 7.56
CA SER A 35 -19.04 -0.24 7.16
C SER A 35 -19.90 -0.56 5.91
N GLY A 36 -19.86 -1.80 5.44
CA GLY A 36 -20.63 -2.29 4.30
C GLY A 36 -20.00 -2.04 2.93
N ARG A 37 -20.57 -2.66 1.88
CA ARG A 37 -19.99 -2.70 0.53
C ARG A 37 -19.75 -1.32 -0.10
N ARG A 38 -20.58 -0.32 0.23
CA ARG A 38 -20.44 1.05 -0.29
C ARG A 38 -19.23 1.78 0.31
N ALA A 39 -19.01 1.66 1.61
CA ALA A 39 -17.85 2.26 2.28
C ALA A 39 -16.55 1.63 1.77
N GLY A 40 -16.55 0.31 1.56
CA GLY A 40 -15.45 -0.42 0.93
C GLY A 40 -15.04 0.11 -0.44
N VAL A 41 -16.02 0.35 -1.32
CA VAL A 41 -15.77 0.89 -2.67
C VAL A 41 -15.18 2.30 -2.62
N ILE A 42 -15.66 3.16 -1.72
CA ILE A 42 -15.13 4.52 -1.55
C ILE A 42 -13.68 4.48 -1.05
N THR A 43 -13.38 3.64 -0.06
CA THR A 43 -12.01 3.44 0.42
C THR A 43 -11.11 2.88 -0.68
N GLY A 44 -11.57 1.89 -1.44
CA GLY A 44 -10.83 1.33 -2.57
C GLY A 44 -10.53 2.36 -3.66
N LEU A 45 -11.51 3.20 -4.02
CA LEU A 45 -11.31 4.29 -4.98
C LEU A 45 -10.34 5.35 -4.46
N GLY A 46 -10.41 5.67 -3.17
CA GLY A 46 -9.46 6.58 -2.52
C GLY A 46 -8.03 6.07 -2.63
N VAL A 47 -7.79 4.79 -2.31
CA VAL A 47 -6.43 4.26 -2.41
C VAL A 47 -5.97 4.10 -3.85
N ALA A 48 -6.83 3.63 -4.77
CA ALA A 48 -6.48 3.54 -6.19
C ALA A 48 -6.10 4.91 -6.78
N THR A 49 -6.82 5.96 -6.40
CA THR A 49 -6.51 7.34 -6.82
C THR A 49 -5.19 7.81 -6.21
N GLY A 50 -4.97 7.53 -4.92
CA GLY A 50 -3.71 7.83 -4.24
C GLY A 50 -2.51 7.15 -4.91
N ASP A 51 -2.61 5.85 -5.20
CA ASP A 51 -1.57 5.09 -5.90
C ASP A 51 -1.31 5.63 -7.31
N ALA A 52 -2.37 5.99 -8.06
CA ALA A 52 -2.23 6.58 -9.38
C ALA A 52 -1.53 7.94 -9.35
N PHE A 53 -1.90 8.81 -8.41
CA PHE A 53 -1.23 10.10 -8.23
C PHE A 53 0.22 9.94 -7.78
N TYR A 54 0.48 9.06 -6.82
CA TYR A 54 1.83 8.78 -6.33
C TYR A 54 2.73 8.23 -7.45
N SER A 55 2.25 7.24 -8.20
CA SER A 55 2.98 6.66 -9.33
C SER A 55 3.19 7.69 -10.45
N GLY A 56 2.18 8.51 -10.75
CA GLY A 56 2.29 9.60 -11.71
C GLY A 56 3.35 10.63 -11.31
N LEU A 57 3.32 11.09 -10.05
CA LEU A 57 4.33 12.00 -9.51
C LEU A 57 5.74 11.38 -9.56
N GLY A 58 5.86 10.08 -9.29
CA GLY A 58 7.12 9.36 -9.44
C GLY A 58 7.60 9.30 -10.90
N LEU A 59 6.71 8.98 -11.84
CA LEU A 59 7.05 8.91 -13.25
C LEU A 59 7.45 10.27 -13.83
N PHE A 60 6.72 11.35 -13.52
CA PHE A 60 7.03 12.69 -14.04
C PHE A 60 8.15 13.39 -13.26
N GLY A 61 8.14 13.30 -11.93
CA GLY A 61 9.08 14.02 -11.06
C GLY A 61 10.39 13.28 -10.82
N LEU A 62 10.36 11.96 -10.67
CA LEU A 62 11.58 11.18 -10.41
C LEU A 62 12.37 10.95 -11.70
N ALA A 63 11.71 10.72 -12.85
CA ALA A 63 12.39 10.49 -14.12
C ALA A 63 13.22 11.72 -14.55
N THR A 64 12.66 12.92 -14.39
CA THR A 64 13.37 14.18 -14.70
C THR A 64 14.57 14.38 -13.78
N LEU A 65 14.41 14.13 -12.48
CA LEU A 65 15.46 14.29 -11.47
C LEU A 65 16.64 13.31 -11.67
N ILE A 66 16.35 12.07 -12.06
CA ILE A 66 17.36 11.04 -12.33
C ILE A 66 18.19 11.37 -13.56
N THR A 67 17.60 11.99 -14.59
CA THR A 67 18.34 12.36 -15.82
C THR A 67 19.27 13.56 -15.66
N GLN A 68 19.00 14.45 -14.70
CA GLN A 68 19.81 15.66 -14.50
C GLN A 68 20.98 15.49 -13.53
N CYS A 69 20.88 14.60 -12.53
CA CYS A 69 21.86 14.54 -11.44
C CYS A 69 22.17 13.09 -10.99
N GLU A 70 23.35 12.59 -11.36
CA GLU A 70 23.87 11.29 -10.93
C GLU A 70 24.05 11.19 -9.40
N ALA A 71 24.49 12.28 -8.76
CA ALA A 71 24.66 12.34 -7.31
C ALA A 71 23.33 12.16 -6.54
N VAL A 72 22.23 12.74 -7.04
CA VAL A 72 20.90 12.66 -6.42
C VAL A 72 20.36 11.23 -6.52
N PHE A 73 20.53 10.58 -7.66
CA PHE A 73 20.16 9.18 -7.83
C PHE A 73 20.94 8.25 -6.88
N SER A 74 22.24 8.48 -6.72
CA SER A 74 23.07 7.68 -5.81
C SER A 74 22.64 7.86 -4.34
N LEU A 75 22.34 9.09 -3.93
CA LEU A 75 21.84 9.39 -2.59
C LEU A 75 20.47 8.73 -2.33
N ILE A 76 19.54 8.82 -3.29
CA ILE A 76 18.24 8.14 -3.21
C ILE A 76 18.40 6.63 -3.09
N LYS A 77 19.34 6.01 -3.81
CA LYS A 77 19.61 4.56 -3.68
C LYS A 77 20.08 4.18 -2.29
N ILE A 78 20.99 4.96 -1.71
CA ILE A 78 21.52 4.70 -0.36
C ILE A 78 20.41 4.91 0.69
N VAL A 79 19.68 6.02 0.61
CA VAL A 79 18.59 6.33 1.54
C VAL A 79 17.44 5.33 1.41
N GLY A 80 17.05 4.97 0.19
CA GLY A 80 16.03 3.96 -0.07
C GLY A 80 16.43 2.58 0.45
N GLY A 81 17.68 2.17 0.23
CA GLY A 81 18.21 0.92 0.79
C GLY A 81 18.22 0.92 2.33
N ALA A 82 18.67 2.02 2.95
CA ALA A 82 18.65 2.18 4.40
C ALA A 82 17.23 2.17 4.96
N TYR A 83 16.28 2.82 4.28
CA TYR A 83 14.87 2.84 4.66
C TYR A 83 14.26 1.44 4.60
N LEU A 84 14.55 0.65 3.57
CA LEU A 84 14.07 -0.74 3.46
C LEU A 84 14.66 -1.64 4.55
N LEU A 85 15.94 -1.47 4.89
CA LEU A 85 16.56 -2.18 6.02
C LEU A 85 15.89 -1.82 7.34
N TRP A 86 15.62 -0.54 7.57
CA TRP A 86 14.90 -0.08 8.75
C TRP A 86 13.46 -0.60 8.79
N PHE A 87 12.77 -0.59 7.65
CA PHE A 87 11.41 -1.12 7.53
C PHE A 87 11.35 -2.62 7.81
N ALA A 88 12.30 -3.39 7.26
CA ALA A 88 12.42 -4.82 7.52
C ALA A 88 12.68 -5.09 9.01
N TRP A 89 13.61 -4.36 9.63
CA TRP A 89 13.87 -4.46 11.07
C TRP A 89 12.63 -4.11 11.89
N SER A 90 11.99 -2.98 11.58
CA SER A 90 10.77 -2.53 12.25
C SER A 90 9.62 -3.55 12.11
N SER A 91 9.46 -4.17 10.95
CA SER A 91 8.42 -5.19 10.72
C SER A 91 8.65 -6.49 11.49
N ILE A 92 9.91 -6.82 11.81
CA ILE A 92 10.24 -8.01 12.62
C ILE A 92 10.06 -7.70 14.11
N HIS A 93 10.38 -6.47 14.53
CA HIS A 93 10.32 -6.06 15.94
C HIS A 93 8.93 -5.60 16.39
N HIS A 94 8.16 -4.97 15.51
CA HIS A 94 6.76 -4.69 15.74
C HIS A 94 5.98 -5.87 15.18
N GLN A 95 5.78 -6.90 16.01
CA GLN A 95 4.63 -7.76 15.82
C GLN A 95 3.44 -6.82 15.79
N ALA A 96 2.82 -6.68 14.62
CA ALA A 96 1.53 -6.06 14.50
C ALA A 96 0.62 -6.92 15.37
N THR A 97 0.50 -6.57 16.66
CA THR A 97 -0.63 -6.93 17.48
C THR A 97 -1.78 -6.63 16.55
N PRO A 98 -2.54 -7.63 16.09
CA PRO A 98 -3.69 -7.36 15.27
C PRO A 98 -4.55 -6.54 16.20
N GLN A 99 -4.49 -5.22 16.01
CA GLN A 99 -5.46 -4.31 16.54
C GLN A 99 -6.71 -4.65 15.74
N MET A 100 -7.33 -5.77 16.12
CA MET A 100 -8.76 -5.85 16.33
C MET A 100 -9.10 -4.79 17.38
N SER A 101 -8.80 -3.52 17.06
CA SER A 101 -9.44 -2.37 17.63
C SER A 101 -10.88 -2.58 17.23
N THR A 102 -11.60 -3.27 18.11
CA THR A 102 -12.97 -3.00 18.51
C THR A 102 -13.69 -2.18 17.46
N LEU A 103 -14.66 -2.79 16.76
CA LEU A 103 -15.83 -2.16 16.13
C LEU A 103 -16.04 -0.66 16.45
N GLN A 104 -15.19 0.27 15.99
CA GLN A 104 -15.23 1.63 16.52
C GLN A 104 -14.96 2.67 15.44
N ALA A 105 -16.05 3.41 15.23
CA ALA A 105 -16.24 4.65 14.51
C ALA A 105 -16.41 4.51 12.98
N PRO A 106 -17.61 4.82 12.45
CA PRO A 106 -17.82 4.89 11.01
C PRO A 106 -16.88 5.95 10.44
N ILE A 107 -16.04 5.57 9.49
CA ILE A 107 -15.15 6.48 8.74
C ILE A 107 -15.97 7.34 7.74
N ALA A 108 -17.26 7.54 8.00
CA ALA A 108 -18.18 8.24 7.12
C ALA A 108 -19.10 9.16 7.91
N ALA A 109 -18.58 10.34 8.25
CA ALA A 109 -19.44 11.52 8.33
C ALA A 109 -18.86 12.65 7.46
N PRO A 110 -18.90 12.52 6.12
CA PRO A 110 -18.68 13.67 5.26
C PRO A 110 -19.93 14.56 5.32
N TRP A 111 -19.99 15.48 6.30
CA TRP A 111 -20.80 16.72 6.46
C TRP A 111 -22.32 16.72 6.13
N THR A 112 -22.86 15.67 5.53
CA THR A 112 -24.20 15.54 4.95
C THR A 112 -25.18 14.88 5.92
N ILE A 113 -24.70 14.35 7.05
CA ILE A 113 -25.52 13.82 8.14
C ILE A 113 -26.03 14.97 9.04
N PHE A 114 -25.37 16.13 9.05
CA PHE A 114 -25.83 17.32 9.80
C PHE A 114 -27.09 17.97 9.20
N PHE A 115 -27.38 17.73 7.91
CA PHE A 115 -28.52 18.32 7.20
C PHE A 115 -29.72 17.37 7.04
N ARG A 116 -29.75 16.24 7.75
CA ARG A 116 -30.86 15.29 7.60
C ARG A 116 -31.20 14.54 8.88
N ARG A 117 -31.93 15.19 9.78
CA ARG A 117 -33.24 14.72 10.28
C ARG A 117 -33.87 15.75 11.21
N ASP A 118 -35.12 16.05 10.89
CA ASP A 118 -36.09 16.90 11.59
C ASP A 118 -36.42 16.40 13.00
#